data_AF-A0A8H7R9E7-F1
#
_entry.id   AF-A0A8H7R9E7-F1
#
_cell.length_a   1.000
_cell.length_b   1.000
_cell.length_c   1.000
_cell.angle_alpha   90.00
_cell.angle_beta   90.00
_cell.angle_gamma   90.00
#
_symmetry.space_group_name_H-M   'P 1'
#
loop_
_entity.id
_entity.type
_entity.pdbx_description
1 polymer ?
#
loop_
_entity_poly.entity_id
_entity_poly.type
_entity_poly.pdbx_seq_one_letter_code
_entity_poly.pdbx_strand_id
1 'polypeptide(L)'
;MRYGRIAYFFVHHICLHQGDNTSHFDHTFAFVNWYAKSSDIPSIVAQRSHGLIECCNHFRRMTLECILPVHRIFSPIAVAPNGPNKLVVIPLPRKTTG
;
A
#
# COMPACT_ATOMS: atom_id res chain seq x y z
N MET A 1 -7.45 -6.58 -1.31
CA MET A 1 -6.90 -5.20 -1.27
C MET A 1 -6.17 -5.00 0.05
N ARG A 2 -5.03 -4.28 0.07
CA ARG A 2 -4.27 -3.91 1.28
C ARG A 2 -4.16 -2.40 1.34
N TYR A 3 -4.17 -1.85 2.55
CA TYR A 3 -4.04 -0.42 2.80
C TYR A 3 -2.73 -0.17 3.52
N GLY A 4 -2.01 0.86 3.13
CA GLY A 4 -0.70 1.14 3.69
C GLY A 4 -0.28 2.58 3.47
N ARG A 5 0.79 2.95 4.15
CA ARG A 5 1.43 4.26 4.04
C ARG A 5 2.73 4.09 3.28
N ILE A 6 2.92 4.89 2.24
CA ILE A 6 4.21 4.97 1.54
C ILE A 6 5.21 5.59 2.51
N ALA A 7 6.33 4.90 2.73
CA ALA A 7 7.44 5.40 3.53
C ALA A 7 8.41 6.22 2.66
N TYR A 8 8.78 5.68 1.49
CA TYR A 8 9.66 6.31 0.52
C TYR A 8 9.51 5.67 -0.86
N PHE A 9 10.01 6.38 -1.87
CA PHE A 9 10.16 5.89 -3.24
C PHE A 9 11.64 5.66 -3.55
N PHE A 10 11.93 4.74 -4.46
CA PHE A 10 13.28 4.50 -4.96
C PHE A 10 13.25 4.02 -6.41
N VAL A 11 14.36 4.22 -7.13
CA VAL A 11 14.49 3.85 -8.54
C VAL A 11 15.52 2.72 -8.65
N HIS A 12 15.19 1.70 -9.43
CA HIS A 12 16.15 0.72 -9.89
C HIS A 12 16.49 1.00 -11.36
N HIS A 13 17.78 1.11 -11.65
CA HIS A 13 18.31 1.14 -12.99
C HIS A 13 18.49 -0.30 -13.48
N ILE A 14 17.68 -0.71 -14.44
CA ILE A 14 17.69 -2.07 -14.99
C ILE A 14 18.43 -2.03 -16.32
N CYS A 15 19.47 -2.85 -16.42
CA CYS A 15 20.23 -3.06 -17.66
C CYS A 15 19.90 -4.44 -18.21
N LEU A 16 19.37 -4.49 -19.43
CA LEU A 16 19.07 -5.73 -20.14
C LEU A 16 20.02 -5.87 -21.32
N HIS A 17 20.79 -6.96 -21.34
CA HIS A 17 21.66 -7.32 -22.44
C HIS A 17 20.98 -8.40 -23.29
N GLN A 18 20.82 -8.14 -24.58
CA GLN A 18 20.23 -9.08 -25.55
C GLN A 18 21.11 -9.11 -26.80
N GLY A 19 22.09 -10.03 -26.83
CA GLY A 19 23.15 -10.02 -27.83
C GLY A 19 24.03 -8.78 -27.68
N ASP A 20 24.32 -8.09 -28.78
CA ASP A 20 25.08 -6.82 -28.79
C ASP A 20 24.24 -5.62 -28.34
N ASN A 21 22.93 -5.78 -28.21
CA ASN A 21 22.04 -4.69 -27.78
C ASN A 21 21.96 -4.61 -26.26
N THR A 22 22.20 -3.42 -25.73
CA THR A 22 22.02 -3.09 -24.31
C THR A 22 20.90 -2.07 -24.17
N SER A 23 19.91 -2.37 -23.33
CA SER A 23 18.79 -1.46 -23.03
C SER A 23 18.79 -1.08 -21.55
N HIS A 24 18.58 0.21 -21.27
CA HIS A 24 18.52 0.75 -19.92
C HIS A 24 17.11 1.25 -19.61
N PHE A 25 16.57 0.85 -18.46
CA PHE A 25 15.25 1.26 -18.03
C PHE A 25 15.26 1.62 -16.54
N ASP A 26 14.62 2.74 -16.22
CA ASP A 26 14.40 3.15 -14.85
C ASP A 26 13.03 2.64 -14.38
N HIS A 27 13.02 1.88 -13.28
CA HIS A 27 11.79 1.42 -12.66
C HIS A 27 11.63 2.00 -11.27
N THR A 28 10.56 2.76 -11.06
CA THR A 28 10.25 3.34 -9.74
C THR A 28 9.43 2.38 -8.89
N PHE A 29 9.91 2.13 -7.69
CA PHE A 29 9.27 1.36 -6.65
C PHE A 29 8.89 2.27 -5.46
N ALA A 30 7.93 1.82 -4.68
CA ALA A 30 7.57 2.38 -3.39
C ALA A 30 7.79 1.33 -2.30
N PHE A 31 8.32 1.76 -1.17
CA PHE A 31 8.27 0.98 0.07
C PHE A 31 7.02 1.38 0.85
N VAL A 32 6.16 0.40 1.16
CA VAL A 32 4.86 0.60 1.78
C VAL A 32 4.78 -0.11 3.12
N ASN A 33 4.52 0.65 4.18
CA ASN A 33 4.15 0.12 5.48
C ASN A 33 2.67 -0.28 5.47
N TRP A 34 2.40 -1.59 5.46
CA TRP A 34 1.03 -2.11 5.43
C TRP A 34 0.38 -2.05 6.81
N TYR A 35 -0.82 -1.48 6.90
CA TYR A 35 -1.62 -1.58 8.13
C TYR A 35 -2.02 -3.04 8.37
N ALA A 36 -1.99 -3.47 9.64
CA ALA A 36 -2.49 -4.80 10.02
C ALA A 36 -4.01 -4.85 9.87
N LYS A 37 -4.54 -5.98 9.39
CA LYS A 37 -5.99 -6.14 9.26
C LYS A 37 -6.60 -6.39 10.63
N SER A 38 -7.82 -5.90 10.82
CA SER A 38 -8.56 -6.19 12.04
C SER A 38 -8.85 -7.69 12.24
N SER A 39 -8.91 -8.47 11.16
CA SER A 39 -9.07 -9.93 11.18
C SER A 39 -7.84 -10.69 11.69
N ASP A 40 -6.67 -10.03 11.73
CA ASP A 40 -5.44 -10.61 12.31
C ASP A 40 -5.46 -10.47 13.87
N ILE A 41 -6.49 -9.82 14.42
CA ILE A 41 -6.78 -9.74 15.86
C ILE A 41 -7.97 -10.68 16.16
N PRO A 42 -7.80 -11.72 17.01
CA PRO A 42 -8.82 -12.75 17.25
C PRO A 42 -10.18 -12.25 17.79
N SER A 43 -10.28 -10.99 18.22
CA SER A 43 -11.45 -10.45 18.93
C SER A 43 -12.27 -9.43 18.15
N ILE A 44 -11.85 -9.01 16.95
CA ILE A 44 -12.61 -8.05 16.15
C ILE A 44 -13.11 -8.76 14.91
N VAL A 45 -14.36 -9.24 15.00
CA VAL A 45 -15.20 -9.47 13.83
C VAL A 45 -14.99 -8.28 12.92
N ALA A 46 -14.53 -8.52 11.69
CA ALA A 46 -14.38 -7.49 10.67
C ALA A 46 -15.78 -6.95 10.34
N GLN A 47 -16.31 -6.13 11.25
CA GLN A 47 -17.56 -5.41 11.08
C GLN A 47 -17.26 -4.38 10.00
N ARG A 48 -17.79 -4.62 8.81
CA ARG A 48 -18.06 -3.55 7.85
C ARG A 48 -19.14 -2.67 8.47
N SER A 49 -18.81 -1.92 9.51
CA SER A 49 -19.73 -0.94 10.08
C SER A 49 -19.91 0.15 9.04
N HIS A 50 -21.10 0.20 8.44
CA HIS A 50 -21.56 1.30 7.59
C HIS A 50 -20.72 1.59 6.32
N GLY A 51 -20.08 0.56 5.74
CA GLY A 51 -19.28 0.71 4.51
C GLY A 51 -17.88 1.27 4.71
N LEU A 52 -17.47 1.52 5.96
CA LEU A 52 -16.11 1.94 6.31
C LEU A 52 -15.18 0.75 6.51
N ILE A 53 -13.90 0.95 6.21
CA ILE A 53 -12.89 -0.11 6.28
C ILE A 53 -12.01 0.12 7.50
N GLU A 54 -12.07 -0.79 8.47
CA GLU A 54 -11.24 -0.72 9.69
C GLU A 54 -9.91 -1.47 9.55
N CYS A 55 -8.83 -0.84 10.01
CA CYS A 55 -7.48 -1.38 10.11
C CYS A 55 -6.93 -1.14 11.53
N CYS A 56 -5.85 -1.83 11.89
CA CYS A 56 -5.18 -1.57 13.15
C CYS A 56 -4.26 -0.35 13.04
N ASN A 57 -4.08 0.38 14.15
CA ASN A 57 -3.12 1.50 14.24
C ASN A 57 -1.67 1.02 14.44
N HIS A 58 -1.28 -0.07 13.78
CA HIS A 58 0.09 -0.55 13.73
C HIS A 58 0.34 -1.23 12.39
N PHE A 59 1.61 -1.31 12.01
CA PHE A 59 2.02 -1.91 10.76
C PHE A 59 2.29 -3.40 10.91
N ARG A 60 2.06 -4.15 9.82
CA ARG A 60 2.52 -5.53 9.71
C ARG A 60 4.05 -5.56 9.67
N ARG A 61 4.62 -6.73 9.99
CA ARG A 61 6.07 -6.97 9.86
C ARG A 61 6.51 -6.66 8.42
N MET A 62 7.67 -6.03 8.29
CA MET A 62 8.29 -5.75 7.00
C MET A 62 8.67 -7.06 6.29
N THR A 63 8.24 -7.19 5.03
CA THR A 63 8.58 -8.32 4.15
C THR A 63 8.85 -7.78 2.74
N LEU A 64 9.24 -8.66 1.81
CA LEU A 64 9.39 -8.30 0.39
C LEU A 64 8.08 -7.76 -0.22
N GLU A 65 6.92 -8.08 0.34
CA GLU A 65 5.63 -7.54 -0.09
C GLU A 65 5.46 -6.04 0.24
N CYS A 66 6.36 -5.44 1.01
CA CYS A 66 6.41 -3.99 1.23
C CYS A 66 6.97 -3.23 0.02
N ILE A 67 7.64 -3.91 -0.91
CA ILE A 67 8.18 -3.28 -2.11
C ILE A 67 7.18 -3.48 -3.25
N LEU A 68 6.67 -2.38 -3.79
CA LEU A 68 5.75 -2.41 -4.92
C LEU A 68 6.21 -1.50 -6.05
N PRO A 69 6.12 -1.95 -7.31
CA PRO A 69 6.14 -1.04 -8.43
C PRO A 69 5.06 0.04 -8.29
N VAL A 70 5.38 1.31 -8.58
CA VAL A 70 4.42 2.42 -8.41
C VAL A 70 3.14 2.21 -9.23
N HIS A 71 3.25 1.59 -10.41
CA HIS A 71 2.09 1.27 -11.27
C HIS A 71 1.11 0.25 -10.66
N ARG A 72 1.51 -0.47 -9.59
CA ARG A 72 0.64 -1.38 -8.82
C ARG A 72 -0.07 -0.67 -7.67
N ILE A 73 0.16 0.63 -7.46
CA ILE A 73 -0.54 1.43 -6.47
C ILE A 73 -1.86 1.92 -7.07
N PHE A 74 -2.96 1.48 -6.48
CA PHE A 74 -4.30 1.78 -6.96
C PHE A 74 -4.72 3.20 -6.51
N SER A 75 -5.52 3.34 -5.47
CA SER A 75 -6.11 4.65 -5.15
C SER A 75 -5.49 5.29 -3.91
N PRO A 76 -5.46 6.63 -3.84
CA PRO A 76 -5.21 7.31 -2.59
C PRO A 76 -6.33 6.98 -1.58
N ILE A 77 -5.99 7.06 -0.30
CA ILE A 77 -6.90 6.81 0.81
C ILE A 77 -6.73 7.92 1.85
N ALA A 78 -7.83 8.27 2.52
CA ALA A 78 -7.77 9.00 3.77
C ALA A 78 -7.77 8.01 4.94
N VAL A 79 -7.05 8.34 6.01
CA VAL A 79 -6.94 7.52 7.21
C VAL A 79 -7.24 8.39 8.43
N ALA A 80 -8.12 7.92 9.30
CA ALA A 80 -8.48 8.62 10.54
C ALA A 80 -8.45 7.65 11.74
N PRO A 81 -8.03 8.10 12.94
CA PRO A 81 -8.16 7.30 14.16
C PRO A 81 -9.63 6.98 14.49
N ASN A 82 -9.90 5.75 14.95
CA ASN A 82 -11.21 5.31 15.43
C ASN A 82 -11.12 4.61 16.79
N GLY A 83 -10.46 5.27 17.75
CA GLY A 83 -10.20 4.75 19.09
C GLY A 83 -8.80 4.18 19.29
N PRO A 84 -8.53 3.58 20.47
CA PRO A 84 -7.21 3.07 20.81
C PRO A 84 -6.92 1.84 19.95
N ASN A 85 -5.96 1.97 19.04
CA ASN A 85 -5.50 0.93 18.12
C ASN A 85 -6.33 0.65 16.86
N LYS A 86 -7.30 1.51 16.52
CA LYS A 86 -8.07 1.38 15.27
C LYS A 86 -7.91 2.58 14.36
N LEU A 87 -7.90 2.32 13.06
CA LEU A 87 -7.90 3.30 11.99
C LEU A 87 -9.06 2.99 11.07
N VAL A 88 -9.78 4.02 10.65
CA VAL A 88 -10.73 3.95 9.54
C VAL A 88 -10.03 4.42 8.27
N VAL A 89 -10.20 3.64 7.21
CA VAL A 89 -9.67 3.92 5.87
C VAL A 89 -10.84 4.23 4.94
N ILE A 90 -10.73 5.37 4.26
CA ILE A 90 -11.72 5.87 3.30
C ILE A 90 -11.05 5.95 1.93
N PRO A 91 -11.44 5.13 0.94
CA PRO A 91 -10.97 5.28 -0.43
C PRO A 91 -11.32 6.66 -0.98
N LEU A 92 -10.33 7.35 -1.54
CA LEU A 92 -10.56 8.65 -2.17
C LEU A 92 -10.83 8.46 -3.67
N PRO A 93 -11.72 9.28 -4.28
CA PRO A 93 -11.88 9.30 -5.72
C PRO A 93 -10.54 9.57 -6.40
N ARG A 94 -10.23 8.78 -7.43
CA ARG A 94 -9.13 9.15 -8.33
C ARG A 94 -9.61 10.31 -9.18
N LYS A 95 -8.78 11.35 -9.31
CA LYS A 95 -8.98 12.37 -10.34
C LYS A 95 -8.91 11.65 -11.68
N THR A 96 -10.03 11.51 -12.37
CA THR A 96 -10.03 11.14 -13.78
C THR A 96 -9.42 12.32 -14.52
N THR A 97 -8.22 12.16 -15.05
CA THR A 97 -7.73 13.07 -16.11
C THR A 97 -8.74 12.98 -17.24
N GLY A 98 -9.43 14.10 -17.50
CA GLY A 98 -10.26 14.28 -18.70
C GLY A 98 -9.39 14.47 -19.93
#